data_AF-A0A6A8D726-F1
#
_entry.id   AF-A0A6A8D726-F1
#
_cell.length_a   1.000
_cell.length_b   1.000
_cell.length_c   1.000
_cell.angle_alpha   90.00
_cell.angle_beta   90.00
_cell.angle_gamma   90.00
#
_symmetry.space_group_name_H-M   'P 1'
#
loop_
_entity.id
_entity.type
_entity.pdbx_description
1 polymer ?
#
loop_
_entity_poly.entity_id
_entity_poly.type
_entity_poly.pdbx_seq_one_letter_code
_entity_poly.pdbx_strand_id
1 'polypeptide(L)'
;MPIQNNHEIQQLVEVSEKLEHAARHAQNNADPQELQHLQTQLREVQNKIQDARGKAINGSGTSTEPLFEAQLRVEQSQEQMERVLNNLNIQQDNVQP
;
A
#
# COMPACT_ATOMS: atom_id res chain seq x y z
N MET A 1 3.30 28.42 -3.28
CA MET A 1 2.15 27.60 -2.86
C MET A 1 2.65 26.31 -2.19
N PRO A 2 3.01 26.34 -0.89
CA PRO A 2 3.49 25.16 -0.17
C PRO A 2 2.38 24.30 0.47
N ILE A 3 1.16 24.84 0.63
CA ILE A 3 0.07 24.21 1.42
C ILE A 3 -0.55 23.00 0.68
N GLN A 4 -0.64 23.04 -0.66
CA GLN A 4 -1.24 21.96 -1.45
C GLN A 4 -0.42 20.66 -1.38
N ASN A 5 0.92 20.74 -1.41
CA ASN A 5 1.78 19.55 -1.31
C ASN A 5 1.66 18.86 0.05
N ASN A 6 1.59 19.62 1.16
CA ASN A 6 1.44 19.02 2.48
C ASN A 6 0.12 18.27 2.64
N HIS A 7 -0.97 18.81 2.09
CA HIS A 7 -2.27 18.15 2.17
C HIS A 7 -2.30 16.85 1.35
N GLU A 8 -1.75 16.88 0.13
CA GLU A 8 -1.64 15.68 -0.72
C GLU A 8 -0.76 14.60 -0.07
N ILE A 9 0.38 14.99 0.53
CA ILE A 9 1.23 14.08 1.29
C ILE A 9 0.47 13.43 2.45
N GLN A 10 -0.25 14.24 3.25
CA GLN A 10 -1.04 13.71 4.37
C GLN A 10 -2.14 12.76 3.90
N GLN A 11 -2.82 13.06 2.80
CA GLN A 11 -3.82 12.16 2.22
C GLN A 11 -3.20 10.82 1.80
N LEU A 12 -2.03 10.83 1.15
CA LEU A 12 -1.34 9.59 0.75
C LEU A 12 -0.90 8.77 1.96
N VAL A 13 -0.43 9.42 3.03
CA VAL A 13 -0.11 8.76 4.30
C VAL A 13 -1.35 8.11 4.90
N GLU A 14 -2.45 8.85 5.04
CA GLU A 14 -3.70 8.34 5.62
C GLU A 14 -4.28 7.17 4.81
N VAL A 15 -4.26 7.27 3.48
CA VAL A 15 -4.72 6.19 2.62
C VAL A 15 -3.83 4.95 2.75
N SER A 16 -2.51 5.13 2.81
CA SER A 16 -1.58 3.99 3.01
C SER A 16 -1.80 3.27 4.34
N GLU A 17 -2.13 4.03 5.40
CA GLU A 17 -2.51 3.52 6.72
C GLU A 17 -3.80 2.70 6.64
N LYS A 18 -4.84 3.24 6.01
CA LYS A 18 -6.13 2.54 5.85
C LYS A 18 -5.98 1.24 5.07
N LEU A 19 -5.19 1.26 4.00
CA LEU A 19 -4.95 0.06 3.18
C LEU A 19 -4.15 -1.00 3.93
N GLU A 20 -3.16 -0.61 4.73
CA GLU A 20 -2.45 -1.54 5.60
C GLU A 20 -3.40 -2.23 6.59
N HIS A 21 -4.28 -1.46 7.24
CA HIS A 21 -5.25 -2.02 8.20
C HIS A 21 -6.23 -2.96 7.51
N ALA A 22 -6.74 -2.58 6.34
CA ALA A 22 -7.62 -3.44 5.53
C ALA A 22 -6.89 -4.72 5.09
N ALA A 23 -5.64 -4.61 4.65
CA ALA A 23 -4.82 -5.76 4.26
C ALA A 23 -4.64 -6.73 5.43
N ARG A 24 -4.30 -6.24 6.61
CA ARG A 24 -4.19 -7.07 7.82
C ARG A 24 -5.51 -7.75 8.16
N HIS A 25 -6.63 -7.04 8.02
CA HIS A 25 -7.96 -7.61 8.26
C HIS A 25 -8.31 -8.72 7.25
N ALA A 26 -8.10 -8.47 5.96
CA ALA A 26 -8.33 -9.46 4.89
C ALA A 26 -7.45 -10.70 5.05
N GLN A 27 -6.19 -10.53 5.47
CA GLN A 27 -5.27 -11.63 5.79
C GLN A 27 -5.81 -12.50 6.93
N ASN A 28 -6.28 -11.87 8.01
CA ASN A 28 -6.84 -12.59 9.16
C ASN A 28 -8.13 -13.35 8.83
N ASN A 29 -8.93 -12.84 7.91
CA ASN A 29 -10.15 -13.50 7.44
C ASN A 29 -9.92 -14.49 6.31
N ALA A 30 -8.68 -14.65 5.84
CA ALA A 30 -8.31 -15.49 4.71
C ALA A 30 -9.19 -15.23 3.47
N ASP A 31 -9.49 -13.95 3.17
CA ASP A 31 -10.30 -13.54 2.02
C ASP A 31 -9.38 -13.24 0.81
N PRO A 32 -9.22 -14.19 -0.14
CA PRO A 32 -8.34 -13.97 -1.29
C PRO A 32 -8.87 -12.91 -2.26
N GLN A 33 -10.19 -12.68 -2.33
CA GLN A 33 -10.77 -11.69 -3.23
C GLN A 33 -10.50 -10.28 -2.71
N GLU A 34 -10.71 -10.07 -1.41
CA GLU A 34 -10.39 -8.80 -0.75
C GLU A 34 -8.88 -8.52 -0.82
N LEU A 35 -8.02 -9.52 -0.59
CA LEU A 35 -6.57 -9.38 -0.71
C LEU A 35 -6.12 -8.97 -2.12
N GLN A 36 -6.68 -9.58 -3.17
CA GLN A 36 -6.38 -9.20 -4.56
C GLN A 36 -6.81 -7.76 -4.86
N HIS A 37 -7.99 -7.36 -4.39
CA HIS A 37 -8.49 -6.00 -4.58
C HIS A 37 -7.61 -4.96 -3.86
N LEU A 38 -7.22 -5.26 -2.62
CA LEU A 38 -6.32 -4.40 -1.83
C LEU A 38 -4.93 -4.32 -2.44
N GLN A 39 -4.43 -5.38 -3.09
CA GLN A 39 -3.16 -5.35 -3.82
C GLN A 39 -3.17 -4.35 -4.98
N THR A 40 -4.29 -4.26 -5.72
CA THR A 40 -4.46 -3.23 -6.76
C THR A 40 -4.44 -1.83 -6.16
N GLN A 41 -5.19 -1.59 -5.08
CA GLN A 41 -5.23 -0.28 -4.43
C GLN A 41 -3.86 0.15 -3.87
N LEU A 42 -3.14 -0.78 -3.24
CA LEU A 42 -1.79 -0.52 -2.73
C LEU A 42 -0.81 -0.16 -3.85
N ARG A 43 -0.92 -0.79 -5.03
CA ARG A 43 -0.11 -0.44 -6.20
C ARG A 43 -0.42 0.97 -6.73
N GLU A 44 -1.70 1.34 -6.78
CA GLU A 44 -2.09 2.69 -7.19
C GLU A 44 -1.54 3.76 -6.24
N VAL A 45 -1.62 3.50 -4.93
CA VAL A 45 -1.08 4.41 -3.90
C VAL A 45 0.45 4.48 -3.97
N GLN A 46 1.14 3.37 -4.22
CA GLN A 46 2.59 3.35 -4.44
C GLN A 46 3.00 4.27 -5.60
N ASN A 47 2.29 4.18 -6.73
CA ASN A 47 2.56 5.04 -7.89
C ASN A 47 2.34 6.53 -7.56
N LYS A 48 1.28 6.86 -6.83
CA LYS A 48 1.01 8.24 -6.39
C LYS A 48 2.08 8.76 -5.42
N ILE A 49 2.53 7.92 -4.49
CA ILE A 49 3.63 8.25 -3.57
C ILE A 49 4.92 8.50 -4.35
N GLN A 50 5.25 7.66 -5.33
CA GLN A 50 6.44 7.83 -6.16
C GLN A 50 6.41 9.15 -6.95
N ASP A 51 5.28 9.49 -7.55
CA ASP A 51 5.08 10.77 -8.25
C ASP A 51 5.20 11.97 -7.30
N ALA A 52 4.54 11.91 -6.14
CA ALA A 52 4.63 12.94 -5.10
C ALA A 52 6.08 13.13 -4.61
N ARG A 53 6.84 12.04 -4.43
CA ARG A 53 8.26 12.11 -4.07
C ARG A 53 9.09 12.78 -5.15
N GLY A 54 8.87 12.45 -6.42
CA GLY A 54 9.53 13.10 -7.56
C GLY A 54 9.28 14.61 -7.61
N LYS A 55 8.05 15.04 -7.34
CA LYS A 55 7.67 16.46 -7.25
C LYS A 55 8.30 17.16 -6.05
N ALA A 56 8.34 16.47 -4.90
CA ALA A 56 8.89 17.01 -3.66
C ALA A 56 10.41 17.27 -3.76
N ILE A 57 11.16 16.34 -4.34
CA ILE A 57 12.60 16.45 -4.59
C ILE A 57 12.92 17.61 -5.53
N ASN A 58 12.09 17.83 -6.56
CA ASN A 58 12.39 18.76 -7.65
C ASN A 58 11.97 20.22 -7.43
N GLY A 59 11.17 20.56 -6.40
CA GLY A 59 10.67 21.95 -6.38
C GLY A 59 9.92 22.51 -5.18
N SER A 60 9.84 21.82 -4.03
CA SER A 60 8.92 22.30 -2.98
C SER A 60 9.49 22.42 -1.55
N GLY A 61 10.75 22.06 -1.31
CA GLY A 61 11.38 22.20 0.03
C GLY A 61 10.59 21.52 1.15
N THR A 62 9.69 20.61 0.77
CA THR A 62 8.76 19.91 1.64
C THR A 62 9.40 18.59 2.06
N SER A 63 9.30 18.22 3.33
CA SER A 63 9.90 16.95 3.81
C SER A 63 9.28 15.77 3.05
N THR A 64 10.16 14.94 2.49
CA THR A 64 9.80 13.69 1.80
C THR A 64 9.68 12.51 2.77
N GLU A 65 10.01 12.71 4.03
CA GLU A 65 10.03 11.67 5.07
C GLU A 65 8.66 10.97 5.23
N PRO A 66 7.51 11.67 5.29
CA PRO A 66 6.21 11.00 5.40
C PRO A 66 5.89 10.14 4.17
N LEU A 67 6.33 10.56 2.98
CA LEU A 67 6.17 9.78 1.75
C LEU A 67 7.07 8.55 1.73
N PHE A 68 8.26 8.64 2.32
CA PHE A 68 9.16 7.49 2.45
C PHE A 68 8.58 6.44 3.40
N GLU A 69 8.06 6.87 4.55
CA GLU A 69 7.38 5.98 5.50
C GLU A 69 6.14 5.33 4.88
N ALA A 70 5.32 6.11 4.18
CA ALA A 70 4.15 5.59 3.47
C ALA A 70 4.55 4.57 2.39
N GLN A 71 5.64 4.82 1.65
CA GLN A 71 6.14 3.89 0.65
C GLN A 71 6.59 2.57 1.29
N LEU A 72 7.39 2.63 2.36
CA LEU A 72 7.85 1.43 3.07
C LEU A 72 6.67 0.59 3.58
N ARG A 73 5.65 1.25 4.15
CA ARG A 73 4.42 0.60 4.63
C ARG A 73 3.67 -0.11 3.52
N VAL A 74 3.52 0.54 2.37
CA VAL A 74 2.85 -0.03 1.19
C VAL A 74 3.60 -1.25 0.66
N GLU A 75 4.94 -1.16 0.56
CA GLU A 75 5.79 -2.28 0.12
C GLU A 75 5.69 -3.48 1.07
N GLN A 76 5.81 -3.25 2.38
CA GLN A 76 5.67 -4.30 3.40
C GLN A 76 4.28 -4.96 3.35
N SER A 77 3.23 -4.17 3.15
CA SER A 77 1.86 -4.69 3.05
C SER A 77 1.68 -5.57 1.81
N GLN A 78 2.23 -5.15 0.67
CA GLN A 78 2.19 -5.95 -0.57
C GLN A 78 2.95 -7.27 -0.42
N GLU A 79 4.16 -7.25 0.14
CA GLU A 79 4.95 -8.46 0.38
C GLU A 79 4.24 -9.46 1.30
N GLN A 80 3.62 -8.96 2.38
CA GLN A 80 2.86 -9.80 3.30
C GLN A 80 1.65 -10.43 2.62
N MET A 81 0.85 -9.64 1.89
CA MET A 81 -0.31 -10.16 1.17
C MET A 81 0.07 -11.18 0.10
N GLU A 82 1.18 -10.98 -0.62
CA GLU A 82 1.65 -11.94 -1.62
C GLU A 82 1.95 -13.30 -0.98
N ARG A 83 2.59 -13.31 0.20
CA ARG A 83 2.83 -14.54 0.96
C ARG A 83 1.52 -15.21 1.38
N VAL A 84 0.56 -14.44 1.87
CA VAL A 84 -0.76 -14.98 2.27
C VAL A 84 -1.50 -15.56 1.07
N LEU A 85 -1.59 -14.83 -0.05
CA LEU A 85 -2.24 -15.31 -1.27
C LEU A 85 -1.59 -16.60 -1.81
N ASN A 86 -0.26 -16.67 -1.83
CA ASN A 86 0.45 -17.88 -2.24
C ASN A 86 0.13 -19.06 -1.32
N ASN A 87 0.09 -18.84 0.00
CA ASN A 87 -0.27 -19.88 0.95
C ASN A 87 -1.73 -20.36 0.80
N LEU A 88 -2.67 -19.45 0.56
CA LEU A 88 -4.08 -19.77 0.33
C LEU A 88 -4.25 -20.57 -0.96
N ASN A 89 -3.56 -20.19 -2.04
CA ASN A 89 -3.59 -20.91 -3.31
C ASN A 89 -3.06 -22.35 -3.16
N ILE A 90 -1.93 -22.53 -2.45
CA ILE A 90 -1.36 -23.87 -2.18
C ILE A 90 -2.32 -24.73 -1.34
N GLN A 91 -3.02 -24.15 -0.36
CA GLN A 91 -4.02 -24.88 0.43
C GLN A 91 -5.21 -25.32 -0.42
N GLN A 92 -5.65 -24.50 -1.39
CA GLN A 92 -6.74 -24.83 -2.30
C GLN A 92 -6.35 -25.90 -3.33
N ASP A 93 -5.09 -25.94 -3.76
CA ASP A 93 -4.61 -26.94 -4.74
C ASP A 93 -4.46 -28.33 -4.11
N ASN A 94 -4.06 -28.40 -2.83
CA ASN A 94 -3.88 -29.66 -2.09
C ASN A 94 -5.17 -30.36 -1.65
N VAL A 95 -6.36 -29.79 -1.92
CA VAL A 95 -7.67 -30.42 -1.64
C VAL A 95 -8.33 -31.05 -2.87
N GLN A 96 -7.66 -31.12 -4.02
CA GLN A 96 -8.13 -31.91 -5.16
C GLN A 96 -7.60 -33.37 -5.09
N PRO A 97 -8.50 -34.38 -5.02
CA PRO A 97 -8.13 -35.80 -4.97
C PRO A 97 -7.67 -36.38 -6.32
#